data_AF-A0A8K9WYV2-F1
#
_entry.id   AF-A0A8K9WYV2-F1
#
_cell.length_a   1.000
_cell.length_b   1.000
_cell.length_c   1.000
_cell.angle_alpha   90.00
_cell.angle_beta   90.00
_cell.angle_gamma   90.00
#
_symmetry.space_group_name_H-M   'P 1'
#
loop_
_entity.id
_entity.type
_entity.pdbx_description
1 polymer ?
#
loop_
_entity_poly.entity_id
_entity_poly.type
_entity_poly.pdbx_seq_one_letter_code
_entity_poly.pdbx_strand_id
1 'polypeptide(L)'
;WGKTWVSRGKTWVIRGTTWVIRGKTWVGRGKTWVSRGKTWVSRGKTWTWVSRGKTCVSWGKTWVSRGKTWVSRGKTWVSRGKTWVSRGKTWVSRGKTWVSRGKTWVSRGNTWVSRGKTWGNIHFVDVLLVILILCVN
;
A
#
# COMPACT_ATOMS: atom_id res chain seq x y z
N TRP A 1 -15.88 3.63 9.88
CA TRP A 1 -15.27 2.45 9.23
C TRP A 1 -14.54 2.77 7.93
N GLY A 2 -15.21 3.22 6.84
CA GLY A 2 -14.54 3.41 5.54
C GLY A 2 -13.30 4.33 5.55
N LYS A 3 -13.33 5.44 6.30
CA LYS A 3 -12.17 6.34 6.49
C LYS A 3 -10.96 5.62 7.12
N THR A 4 -11.21 4.70 8.07
CA THR A 4 -10.18 3.90 8.74
C THR A 4 -9.50 2.89 7.80
N TRP A 5 -10.26 2.32 6.86
CA TRP A 5 -9.69 1.43 5.82
C TRP A 5 -8.82 2.21 4.84
N VAL A 6 -9.23 3.43 4.48
CA VAL A 6 -8.44 4.33 3.64
C VAL A 6 -7.15 4.75 4.34
N SER A 7 -7.20 5.17 5.60
CA SER A 7 -6.01 5.58 6.34
C SER A 7 -5.01 4.43 6.51
N ARG A 8 -5.48 3.24 6.93
CA ARG A 8 -4.65 2.03 6.98
C ARG A 8 -4.04 1.75 5.61
N GLY A 9 -4.84 1.73 4.55
CA GLY A 9 -4.34 1.50 3.20
C GLY A 9 -3.20 2.43 2.79
N LYS A 10 -3.30 3.73 3.11
CA LYS A 10 -2.21 4.70 2.90
C LYS A 10 -0.94 4.33 3.69
N THR A 11 -1.07 3.94 4.96
CA THR A 11 0.07 3.47 5.77
C THR A 11 0.77 2.27 5.15
N TRP A 12 0.02 1.29 4.63
CA TRP A 12 0.58 0.12 3.94
C TRP A 12 1.33 0.51 2.66
N VAL A 13 0.81 1.47 1.90
CA VAL A 13 1.50 2.03 0.72
C VAL A 13 2.81 2.68 1.13
N ILE A 14 2.81 3.57 2.13
CA ILE A 14 4.01 4.26 2.61
C ILE A 14 5.07 3.25 3.03
N ARG A 15 4.70 2.29 3.90
CA ARG A 15 5.61 1.22 4.32
C ARG A 15 6.18 0.48 3.11
N GLY A 16 5.32 0.05 2.19
CA GLY A 16 5.74 -0.65 0.97
C GLY A 16 6.77 0.14 0.15
N THR A 17 6.55 1.45 -0.03
CA THR A 17 7.51 2.34 -0.70
C THR A 17 8.85 2.39 0.05
N THR A 18 8.85 2.48 1.37
CA THR A 18 10.09 2.42 2.18
C THR A 18 10.87 1.11 1.96
N TRP A 19 10.17 -0.03 1.92
CA TRP A 19 10.80 -1.33 1.62
C TRP A 19 11.42 -1.37 0.22
N VAL A 20 10.75 -0.78 -0.78
CA VAL A 20 11.30 -0.65 -2.13
C VAL A 20 12.56 0.20 -2.15
N ILE A 21 12.55 1.36 -1.48
CA ILE A 21 13.72 2.26 -1.41
C ILE A 21 14.90 1.53 -0.77
N ARG A 22 14.69 0.91 0.40
CA ARG A 22 15.73 0.11 1.07
C ARG A 22 16.24 -0.99 0.14
N GLY A 23 15.36 -1.76 -0.49
CA GLY A 23 15.77 -2.80 -1.43
C GLY A 23 16.67 -2.29 -2.56
N LYS A 24 16.35 -1.13 -3.15
CA LYS A 24 17.20 -0.47 -4.17
C LYS A 24 18.57 -0.09 -3.60
N THR A 25 18.65 0.43 -2.38
CA THR A 25 19.94 0.74 -1.72
C THR A 25 20.81 -0.52 -1.56
N TRP A 26 20.21 -1.64 -1.15
CA TRP A 26 20.93 -2.91 -1.02
C TRP A 26 21.43 -3.45 -2.36
N VAL A 27 20.63 -3.30 -3.43
CA VAL A 27 21.08 -3.61 -4.80
C VAL A 27 22.27 -2.72 -5.20
N GLY A 28 22.20 -1.42 -4.93
CA GLY A 28 23.30 -0.49 -5.21
C GLY A 28 24.60 -0.90 -4.51
N ARG A 29 24.53 -1.15 -3.19
CA ARG A 29 25.67 -1.66 -2.41
C ARG A 29 26.21 -2.96 -3.01
N GLY A 30 25.34 -3.93 -3.30
CA GLY A 30 25.76 -5.19 -3.90
C GLY A 30 26.51 -5.02 -5.22
N LYS A 31 26.06 -4.10 -6.10
CA LYS A 31 26.78 -3.75 -7.33
C LYS A 31 28.18 -3.19 -7.05
N THR A 32 28.33 -2.28 -6.07
CA THR A 32 29.64 -1.75 -5.66
C THR A 32 30.60 -2.85 -5.19
N TRP A 33 30.10 -3.81 -4.40
CA TRP A 33 30.90 -4.96 -3.95
C TRP A 33 31.34 -5.85 -5.13
N VAL A 34 30.46 -6.09 -6.10
CA VAL A 34 30.82 -6.80 -7.33
C VAL A 34 31.91 -6.06 -8.11
N SER A 35 31.77 -4.74 -8.30
CA SER A 35 32.77 -3.94 -9.01
C SER A 35 34.13 -4.00 -8.32
N ARG A 36 34.17 -3.81 -6.99
CA ARG A 36 35.42 -3.96 -6.21
C ARG A 36 36.02 -5.35 -6.37
N GLY A 37 35.20 -6.40 -6.26
CA GLY A 37 35.67 -7.76 -6.44
C GLY A 37 36.29 -8.00 -7.82
N LYS A 38 35.68 -7.46 -8.88
CA LYS A 38 36.27 -7.49 -10.24
C LYS A 38 37.62 -6.80 -10.30
N THR A 39 37.77 -5.63 -9.67
CA THR A 39 39.07 -4.93 -9.59
C THR A 39 40.14 -5.77 -8.89
N TRP A 40 39.81 -6.43 -7.79
CA TRP A 40 40.72 -7.36 -7.10
C TRP A 40 41.11 -8.55 -7.98
N VAL A 41 40.15 -9.14 -8.71
CA VAL A 41 40.47 -10.19 -9.68
C VAL A 41 41.43 -9.69 -10.76
N SER A 42 41.16 -8.52 -11.34
CA SER A 42 42.03 -7.94 -12.38
C SER A 42 43.44 -7.68 -11.85
N ARG A 43 43.57 -7.05 -10.67
CA ARG A 43 44.89 -6.84 -10.03
C ARG A 43 45.60 -8.15 -9.78
N GLY A 44 44.91 -9.17 -9.26
CA GLY A 44 45.51 -10.47 -9.00
C GLY A 44 46.07 -11.16 -10.23
N LYS A 45 45.49 -10.93 -11.41
CA LYS A 45 46.00 -11.45 -12.69
C LYS A 45 47.27 -10.75 -13.19
N THR A 46 47.53 -9.52 -12.74
CA THR A 46 48.72 -8.74 -13.16
C THR A 46 49.89 -8.87 -12.18
N TRP A 47 49.78 -9.68 -11.13
CA TRP A 47 50.85 -9.89 -10.15
C TRP A 47 51.94 -10.82 -10.70
N THR A 48 53.20 -10.41 -10.57
CA THR A 48 54.39 -11.21 -10.93
C THR A 48 54.57 -12.40 -9.99
N TRP A 49 54.17 -12.26 -8.72
CA TRP A 49 54.23 -13.34 -7.72
C TRP A 49 52.95 -14.18 -7.74
N VAL A 50 53.05 -15.42 -8.21
CA VAL A 50 51.91 -16.33 -8.44
C VAL A 50 51.06 -16.53 -7.17
N SER A 51 51.68 -16.71 -6.00
CA SER A 51 50.97 -16.93 -4.74
C SER A 51 50.12 -15.72 -4.32
N ARG A 52 50.68 -14.51 -4.40
CA ARG A 52 49.97 -13.26 -4.11
C ARG A 52 48.87 -12.98 -5.13
N GLY A 53 49.12 -13.25 -6.41
CA GLY A 53 48.13 -13.15 -7.48
C GLY A 53 46.92 -14.06 -7.22
N LYS A 54 47.16 -15.34 -6.91
CA LYS A 54 46.10 -16.32 -6.58
C LYS A 54 45.26 -15.86 -5.38
N THR A 55 45.91 -15.40 -4.30
CA THR A 55 45.20 -14.87 -3.13
C THR A 55 44.32 -13.68 -3.51
N CYS A 56 44.87 -12.69 -4.22
CA CYS A 56 44.15 -11.50 -4.67
C CYS A 56 42.90 -11.85 -5.51
N VAL A 57 43.02 -12.81 -6.44
CA VAL A 57 41.88 -13.33 -7.22
C VAL A 57 40.83 -13.99 -6.33
N SER A 58 41.24 -14.82 -5.37
CA SER A 58 40.33 -15.48 -4.43
C SER A 58 39.54 -14.48 -3.59
N TRP A 59 40.20 -13.44 -3.07
CA TRP A 59 39.52 -12.33 -2.41
C TRP A 59 38.52 -11.65 -3.35
N GLY A 60 38.93 -11.32 -4.57
CA GLY A 60 38.05 -10.70 -5.56
C GLY A 60 36.78 -11.53 -5.84
N LYS A 61 36.91 -12.85 -5.99
CA LYS A 61 35.76 -13.77 -6.12
C LYS A 61 34.83 -13.73 -4.91
N THR A 62 35.38 -13.71 -3.69
CA THR A 62 34.59 -13.58 -2.45
C THR A 62 33.80 -12.28 -2.40
N TRP A 63 34.42 -11.15 -2.79
CA TRP A 63 33.74 -9.86 -2.88
C TRP A 63 32.60 -9.86 -3.90
N VAL A 64 32.80 -10.50 -5.07
CA VAL A 64 31.73 -10.68 -6.07
C VAL A 64 30.57 -11.52 -5.53
N SER A 65 30.84 -12.65 -4.89
CA SER A 65 29.80 -13.51 -4.31
C SER A 65 29.01 -12.80 -3.22
N ARG A 66 29.69 -12.05 -2.33
CA ARG A 66 29.02 -11.20 -1.36
C ARG A 66 28.15 -10.17 -2.08
N GLY A 67 28.68 -9.43 -3.06
CA GLY A 67 27.91 -8.45 -3.82
C GLY A 67 26.63 -9.03 -4.45
N LYS A 68 26.69 -10.22 -5.07
CA LYS A 68 25.53 -10.93 -5.61
C LYS A 68 24.48 -11.27 -4.54
N THR A 69 24.93 -11.64 -3.34
CA THR A 69 24.04 -11.90 -2.19
C THR A 69 23.30 -10.64 -1.76
N TRP A 70 24.00 -9.51 -1.69
CA TRP A 70 23.40 -8.20 -1.36
C TRP A 70 22.39 -7.75 -2.41
N VAL A 71 22.68 -7.95 -3.70
CA VAL A 71 21.72 -7.71 -4.79
C VAL A 71 20.46 -8.56 -4.63
N SER A 72 20.63 -9.86 -4.37
CA SER A 72 19.50 -10.78 -4.21
C SER A 72 18.62 -10.40 -3.03
N ARG A 73 19.23 -10.08 -1.87
CA ARG A 73 18.50 -9.54 -0.72
C ARG A 73 17.76 -8.26 -1.10
N GLY A 74 18.42 -7.31 -1.77
CA GLY A 74 17.79 -6.08 -2.21
C GLY A 74 16.55 -6.31 -3.10
N LYS A 75 16.61 -7.27 -4.04
CA LYS A 75 15.47 -7.67 -4.86
C LYS A 75 14.31 -8.23 -4.03
N THR A 76 14.60 -9.05 -3.02
CA THR A 76 13.57 -9.57 -2.08
C THR A 76 12.87 -8.44 -1.33
N TRP A 77 13.62 -7.43 -0.87
CA TRP A 77 13.05 -6.26 -0.19
C TRP A 77 12.15 -5.44 -1.13
N VAL A 78 12.56 -5.25 -2.40
CA VAL A 78 11.72 -4.61 -3.41
C VAL A 78 10.42 -5.39 -3.64
N SER A 79 10.50 -6.71 -3.79
CA SER A 79 9.32 -7.57 -4.00
C SER A 79 8.33 -7.48 -2.82
N ARG A 80 8.84 -7.55 -1.58
CA ARG A 80 8.05 -7.32 -0.38
C ARG A 80 7.42 -5.93 -0.40
N GLY A 81 8.19 -4.89 -0.69
CA GLY A 81 7.65 -3.53 -0.78
C GLY A 81 6.49 -3.39 -1.77
N LYS A 82 6.60 -3.97 -2.97
CA LYS A 82 5.52 -4.01 -3.96
C LYS A 82 4.26 -4.72 -3.43
N THR A 83 4.43 -5.81 -2.69
CA THR A 83 3.31 -6.54 -2.06
C THR A 83 2.58 -5.67 -1.04
N TRP A 84 3.30 -4.93 -0.20
CA TRP A 84 2.73 -4.00 0.78
C TRP A 84 1.97 -2.86 0.10
N VAL A 85 2.51 -2.31 -0.99
CA VAL A 85 1.81 -1.30 -1.80
C VAL A 85 0.50 -1.84 -2.38
N SER A 86 0.53 -3.04 -2.96
CA SER A 86 -0.67 -3.67 -3.53
C SER A 86 -1.76 -3.89 -2.48
N ARG A 87 -1.39 -4.42 -1.31
CA ARG A 87 -2.30 -4.54 -0.17
C ARG A 87 -2.86 -3.18 0.23
N GLY A 88 -2.01 -2.17 0.39
CA GLY A 88 -2.46 -0.82 0.72
C GLY A 88 -3.51 -0.26 -0.25
N LYS A 89 -3.30 -0.42 -1.57
CA LYS A 89 -4.28 -0.04 -2.60
C LYS A 89 -5.61 -0.78 -2.44
N THR A 90 -5.59 -2.07 -2.12
CA THR A 90 -6.79 -2.87 -1.87
C THR A 90 -7.58 -2.34 -0.67
N TRP A 91 -6.90 -2.01 0.43
CA TRP A 91 -7.52 -1.44 1.63
C TRP A 91 -8.15 -0.06 1.35
N VAL A 92 -7.48 0.79 0.57
CA VAL A 92 -8.05 2.07 0.12
C VAL A 92 -9.32 1.86 -0.70
N SER A 93 -9.30 0.93 -1.66
CA SER A 93 -10.47 0.62 -2.50
C SER A 93 -11.66 0.18 -1.66
N ARG A 94 -11.46 -0.81 -0.77
CA ARG A 94 -12.51 -1.27 0.17
C ARG A 94 -13.05 -0.13 1.03
N GLY A 95 -12.17 0.73 1.53
CA GLY A 95 -12.57 1.89 2.31
C GLY A 95 -13.47 2.85 1.54
N LYS A 96 -13.18 3.11 0.26
CA LYS A 96 -14.04 3.92 -0.61
C LYS A 96 -15.41 3.27 -0.83
N THR A 97 -15.47 1.96 -1.05
CA THR A 97 -16.74 1.22 -1.18
C THR A 97 -17.59 1.36 0.08
N TRP A 98 -17.00 1.21 1.27
CA TRP A 98 -17.73 1.41 2.53
C TRP A 98 -18.26 2.82 2.72
N VAL A 99 -17.48 3.85 2.33
CA VAL A 99 -17.94 5.24 2.37
C VAL A 99 -19.12 5.44 1.41
N SER A 100 -19.05 4.90 0.19
CA SER A 100 -20.13 4.99 -0.79
C SER A 100 -21.41 4.32 -0.29
N ARG A 101 -21.33 3.09 0.23
CA ARG A 101 -22.49 2.42 0.84
C ARG A 101 -23.10 3.23 1.97
N GLY A 102 -22.27 3.79 2.85
CA GLY A 102 -22.74 4.66 3.93
C GLY A 102 -23.53 5.87 3.41
N LYS A 103 -23.07 6.52 2.33
CA LYS A 103 -23.81 7.61 1.69
C LYS A 103 -25.17 7.16 1.13
N THR A 104 -25.23 5.97 0.52
CA THR A 104 -26.50 5.39 0.04
C THR A 104 -27.48 5.13 1.17
N TRP A 105 -27.02 4.59 2.30
CA TRP A 105 -27.87 4.37 3.48
C TRP A 105 -28.41 5.69 4.04
N VAL A 106 -27.57 6.72 4.17
CA VAL A 106 -28.01 8.06 4.60
C VAL A 106 -29.05 8.64 3.65
N SER A 107 -28.83 8.55 2.34
CA SER A 107 -29.79 9.03 1.34
C SER A 107 -31.13 8.30 1.45
N ARG A 108 -31.14 6.98 1.59
CA ARG A 108 -32.36 6.20 1.83
C ARG A 108 -33.06 6.62 3.11
N GLY A 109 -32.32 6.76 4.21
CA GLY A 109 -32.86 7.25 5.49
C GLY A 109 -33.56 8.59 5.35
N ASN A 110 -32.93 9.55 4.64
CA ASN A 110 -33.54 10.85 4.35
C ASN A 110 -34.84 10.70 3.55
N THR A 111 -34.89 9.81 2.55
CA THR A 111 -36.13 9.53 1.81
C THR A 111 -37.24 8.99 2.70
N TRP A 112 -36.92 8.06 3.63
CA TRP A 112 -37.88 7.54 4.60
C TRP A 112 -38.41 8.63 5.53
N VAL A 113 -37.52 9.49 6.05
CA VAL A 113 -37.91 10.64 6.88
C VAL A 113 -38.84 11.58 6.12
N SER A 114 -38.51 11.92 4.87
CA SER A 114 -39.37 12.76 4.03
C SER A 114 -40.75 12.14 3.81
N ARG A 115 -40.81 10.84 3.50
CA ARG A 115 -42.09 10.13 3.35
C ARG A 115 -42.89 10.15 4.65
N GLY A 116 -42.28 9.86 5.79
CA GLY A 116 -42.96 9.89 7.09
C GLY A 116 -43.59 11.26 7.39
N LYS A 117 -42.89 12.35 7.07
CA LYS A 117 -43.45 13.71 7.18
C LYS A 117 -44.66 13.92 6.27
N THR A 118 -44.60 13.44 5.02
CA THR A 118 -45.73 13.54 4.09
C THR A 118 -46.95 12.77 4.59
N TRP A 119 -46.78 11.52 5.03
CA TRP A 119 -47.87 10.71 5.57
C TRP A 119 -48.47 11.31 6.85
N GLY A 120 -47.64 11.81 7.77
CA GLY A 120 -48.11 12.48 8.99
C GLY A 120 -48.94 13.74 8.67
N ASN A 121 -48.53 14.53 7.68
CA ASN A 121 -49.29 15.68 7.23
C ASN A 121 -50.65 15.30 6.61
N ILE A 122 -50.69 14.25 5.78
CA ILE A 122 -51.95 13.78 5.18
C ILE A 122 -52.93 13.35 6.28
N HIS A 123 -52.50 12.49 7.21
CA HIS A 123 -53.34 12.06 8.32
C HIS A 123 -53.83 13.23 9.19
N PHE A 124 -52.98 14.23 9.44
CA PHE A 124 -53.39 15.42 10.19
C PHE A 124 -54.51 16.19 9.46
N VAL A 125 -54.39 16.38 8.15
CA VAL A 125 -55.40 17.06 7.33
C VAL A 125 -56.70 16.25 7.30
N ASP A 126 -56.64 14.93 7.14
CA ASP A 126 -57.82 14.06 7.12
C ASP A 126 -58.57 14.11 8.46
N VAL A 127 -57.85 14.00 9.59
CA VAL A 127 -58.46 14.10 10.93
C VAL A 127 -59.07 15.48 11.16
N LEU A 128 -58.38 16.54 10.77
CA LEU A 128 -58.89 17.92 10.91
C LEU A 128 -60.16 18.13 10.07
N LEU A 129 -60.18 17.61 8.84
CA LEU A 129 -61.34 17.68 7.96
C LEU A 129 -62.55 16.95 8.56
N VAL A 130 -62.36 15.75 9.10
CA VAL A 130 -63.42 14.99 9.78
C VAL A 130 -63.96 15.75 10.99
N ILE A 131 -63.08 16.31 11.83
CA ILE A 131 -63.48 17.13 12.98
C ILE A 131 -64.30 18.35 12.53
N LEU A 132 -63.86 19.05 11.49
CA LEU A 132 -64.59 20.21 10.96
C LEU A 132 -65.97 19.83 10.42
N ILE A 133 -66.09 18.72 9.67
CA ILE A 133 -67.38 18.23 9.16
C ILE A 133 -68.34 17.87 10.31
N LEU A 134 -67.82 17.26 11.38
CA LEU A 134 -68.60 16.92 12.58
C LEU A 134 -68.96 18.13 13.44
N CYS A 135 -68.18 19.22 13.42
CA CYS A 135 -68.50 20.45 14.15
C CYS A 135 -69.48 21.37 13.42
N VAL A 136 -69.65 21.21 12.10
CA VAL A 136 -70.50 22.07 11.26
C VAL A 136 -71.86 21.42 10.94
N ASN A 137 -72.02 20.11 11.18
CA ASN A 137 -73.33 19.44 11.23
C ASN A 137 -73.83 19.36 12.68
#